data_AF-W0IVV5-F1
#
_entry.id   AF-W0IVV5-F1
#
_cell.length_a   1.000
_cell.length_b   1.000
_cell.length_c   1.000
_cell.angle_alpha   90.00
_cell.angle_beta   90.00
_cell.angle_gamma   90.00
#
_symmetry.space_group_name_H-M   'P 1'
#
loop_
_entity.id
_entity.type
_entity.pdbx_description
1 polymer ?
#
loop_
_entity_poly.entity_id
_entity_poly.type
_entity_poly.pdbx_seq_one_letter_code
_entity_poly.pdbx_strand_id
1 'polypeptide(L)'
;MPTTSRDTILARVHDALAPLEKRAAYPEFTDDVAVSPAIAPSLAGPDADLWAAFSARARLVHGTPLAGGPAALAVWLREKKLTRGYCDPALLAQFRPHLTDADGKPLALETTFDRARVDDYEFGITRAAAAVAETGSLVLSDASTSSRLAALAPWVHIATLTRAQLHATVADAIAALPDDPNIVWCTGPSRTADVEGILIEGVHGPGEQIALLMD
;
A
#
# COMPACT_ATOMS: atom_id res chain seq x y z
N MET A 1 0.30 -40.31 42.58
CA MET A 1 -0.86 -40.25 41.66
C MET A 1 -0.35 -40.63 40.28
N PRO A 2 -0.96 -41.56 39.55
CA PRO A 2 -0.53 -41.86 38.19
C PRO A 2 -0.75 -40.64 37.30
N THR A 3 0.26 -40.24 36.53
CA THR A 3 0.23 -39.12 35.60
C THR A 3 -0.82 -39.39 34.52
N THR A 4 -1.71 -38.43 34.28
CA THR A 4 -2.73 -38.59 33.25
C THR A 4 -2.11 -38.40 31.85
N SER A 5 -2.77 -38.90 30.81
CA SER A 5 -2.32 -38.67 29.42
C SER A 5 -2.25 -37.18 29.07
N ARG A 6 -3.13 -36.36 29.67
CA ARG A 6 -3.10 -34.90 29.56
C ARG A 6 -1.79 -34.32 30.11
N ASP A 7 -1.37 -34.76 31.30
CA ASP A 7 -0.14 -34.27 31.93
C ASP A 7 1.09 -34.63 31.08
N THR A 8 1.09 -35.83 30.49
CA THR A 8 2.17 -36.25 29.58
C THR A 8 2.23 -35.43 28.31
N ILE A 9 1.09 -35.10 27.70
CA ILE A 9 1.02 -34.27 26.49
C ILE A 9 1.48 -32.84 26.81
N LEU A 10 0.98 -32.25 27.89
CA LEU A 10 1.33 -30.88 28.26
C LEU A 10 2.80 -30.75 28.67
N ALA A 11 3.36 -31.75 29.37
CA ALA A 11 4.79 -31.78 29.66
C ALA A 11 5.64 -31.74 28.38
N ARG A 12 5.29 -32.54 27.36
CA ARG A 12 6.02 -32.53 26.07
C ARG A 12 5.91 -31.20 25.34
N VAL A 13 4.75 -30.53 25.41
CA VAL A 13 4.59 -29.18 24.82
C VAL A 13 5.44 -28.16 25.58
N HIS A 14 5.45 -28.21 26.91
CA HIS A 14 6.29 -27.33 27.72
C HIS A 14 7.78 -27.57 27.46
N ASP A 15 8.21 -28.83 27.36
CA ASP A 15 9.60 -29.19 27.04
C ASP A 15 9.98 -28.74 25.62
N ALA A 16 9.08 -28.87 24.66
CA ALA A 16 9.31 -28.42 23.28
C ALA A 16 9.33 -26.89 23.11
N LEU A 17 8.60 -26.17 23.98
CA LEU A 17 8.57 -24.70 24.02
C LEU A 17 9.63 -24.12 24.96
N ALA A 18 10.37 -24.95 25.69
CA ALA A 18 11.46 -24.49 26.54
C ALA A 18 12.47 -23.72 25.67
N PRO A 19 12.87 -22.49 26.08
CA PRO A 19 13.85 -21.73 25.32
C PRO A 19 15.13 -22.54 25.12
N LEU A 20 15.58 -22.66 23.87
CA LEU A 20 16.86 -23.31 23.58
C LEU A 20 17.98 -22.56 24.32
N GLU A 21 18.73 -23.28 25.17
CA GLU A 21 19.89 -22.73 25.89
C GLU A 21 20.94 -22.15 24.93
N LYS A 22 21.07 -22.77 23.76
CA LYS A 22 21.95 -22.30 22.68
C LYS A 22 21.16 -22.22 21.39
N ARG A 23 20.86 -21.00 20.96
CA ARG A 23 20.31 -20.73 19.63
C ARG A 23 21.41 -20.94 18.59
N ALA A 24 21.07 -21.48 17.43
CA ALA A 24 21.97 -21.45 16.29
C ALA A 24 22.32 -19.99 15.98
N ALA A 25 23.57 -19.73 15.62
CA ALA A 25 23.94 -18.41 15.13
C ALA A 25 23.13 -18.10 13.86
N TYR A 26 22.69 -16.86 13.71
CA TYR A 26 22.09 -16.44 12.46
C TYR A 26 23.13 -16.56 11.34
N PRO A 27 22.75 -17.05 10.15
CA PRO A 27 23.62 -16.96 8.99
C PRO A 27 23.98 -15.51 8.71
N GLU A 28 25.24 -15.26 8.36
CA GLU A 28 25.69 -13.96 7.87
C GLU A 28 25.24 -13.83 6.41
N PHE A 29 24.46 -12.79 6.13
CA PHE A 29 24.08 -12.40 4.78
C PHE A 29 24.78 -11.10 4.41
N THR A 30 25.11 -10.94 3.14
CA THR A 30 25.56 -9.66 2.60
C THR A 30 24.37 -8.69 2.51
N ASP A 31 24.62 -7.39 2.68
CA ASP A 31 23.57 -6.36 2.69
C ASP A 31 22.80 -6.26 1.36
N ASP A 32 23.38 -6.77 0.27
CA ASP A 32 22.79 -6.80 -1.07
C ASP A 32 21.81 -7.95 -1.29
N VAL A 33 21.70 -8.92 -0.35
CA VAL A 33 20.73 -10.03 -0.47
C VAL A 33 19.27 -9.53 -0.48
N ALA A 34 19.05 -8.35 0.10
CA ALA A 34 17.73 -7.75 0.23
C ALA A 34 17.28 -6.97 -1.01
N VAL A 35 18.15 -6.80 -2.02
CA VAL A 35 17.85 -6.07 -3.25
C VAL A 35 17.81 -7.02 -4.43
N SER A 36 16.75 -6.95 -5.22
CA SER A 36 16.65 -7.73 -6.45
C SER A 36 17.74 -7.33 -7.47
N PRO A 37 18.67 -8.25 -7.84
CA PRO A 37 19.78 -7.93 -8.74
C PRO A 37 19.30 -7.47 -10.13
N ALA A 38 18.09 -7.88 -10.53
CA ALA A 38 17.51 -7.56 -11.83
C ALA A 38 17.12 -6.08 -11.97
N ILE A 39 16.90 -5.37 -10.86
CA ILE A 39 16.50 -3.95 -10.87
C ILE A 39 17.55 -3.02 -10.25
N ALA A 40 18.51 -3.56 -9.48
CA ALA A 40 19.58 -2.78 -8.85
C ALA A 40 20.27 -1.76 -9.79
N PRO A 41 20.58 -2.07 -11.08
CA PRO A 41 21.17 -1.08 -11.98
C PRO A 41 20.27 0.13 -12.28
N SER A 42 18.94 -0.06 -12.30
CA SER A 42 17.96 1.01 -12.56
C SER A 42 17.68 1.88 -11.33
N LEU A 43 18.18 1.47 -10.16
CA LEU A 43 18.00 2.14 -8.88
C LEU A 43 19.28 2.84 -8.40
N ALA A 44 20.42 2.57 -9.06
CA ALA A 44 21.73 3.02 -8.63
C ALA A 44 22.11 4.39 -9.23
N GLY A 45 22.72 5.24 -8.39
CA GLY A 45 23.31 6.50 -8.80
C GLY A 45 22.39 7.72 -8.61
N PRO A 46 22.97 8.93 -8.61
CA PRO A 46 22.25 10.18 -8.32
C PRO A 46 21.22 10.55 -9.40
N ASP A 47 21.38 10.03 -10.62
CA ASP A 47 20.51 10.31 -11.77
C ASP A 47 19.43 9.24 -11.97
N ALA A 48 19.26 8.31 -11.02
CA ALA A 48 18.26 7.26 -11.11
C ALA A 48 16.84 7.85 -11.11
N ASP A 49 16.07 7.60 -12.16
CA ASP A 49 14.65 7.98 -12.21
C ASP A 49 13.81 6.95 -11.45
N LEU A 50 13.71 7.16 -10.13
CA LEU A 50 12.94 6.31 -9.24
C LEU A 50 11.45 6.26 -9.61
N TRP A 51 10.90 7.33 -10.19
CA TRP A 51 9.50 7.32 -10.63
C TRP A 51 9.31 6.43 -11.86
N ALA A 52 10.23 6.46 -12.81
CA ALA A 52 10.20 5.56 -13.96
C ALA A 52 10.35 4.09 -13.53
N ALA A 53 11.30 3.80 -12.63
CA ALA A 53 11.50 2.46 -12.09
C ALA A 53 10.27 1.96 -11.32
N PHE A 54 9.75 2.77 -10.40
CA PHE A 54 8.49 2.52 -9.68
C PHE A 54 7.34 2.25 -10.65
N SER A 55 7.16 3.13 -11.65
CA SER A 55 6.05 3.01 -12.60
C SER A 55 6.14 1.75 -13.45
N ALA A 56 7.35 1.29 -13.78
CA ALA A 56 7.53 0.02 -14.47
C ALA A 56 7.15 -1.16 -13.58
N ARG A 57 7.54 -1.15 -12.29
CA ARG A 57 7.21 -2.22 -11.35
C ARG A 57 5.75 -2.24 -10.92
N ALA A 58 5.18 -1.08 -10.64
CA ALA A 58 3.77 -0.92 -10.28
C ALA A 58 2.86 -1.56 -11.34
N ARG A 59 3.16 -1.37 -12.63
CA ARG A 59 2.41 -2.00 -13.73
C ARG A 59 2.53 -3.52 -13.76
N LEU A 60 3.68 -4.10 -13.40
CA LEU A 60 3.84 -5.55 -13.31
C LEU A 60 3.01 -6.17 -12.19
N VAL A 61 2.75 -5.40 -11.14
CA VAL A 61 1.85 -5.79 -10.05
C VAL A 61 0.43 -5.26 -10.23
N HIS A 62 0.11 -4.77 -11.44
CA HIS A 62 -1.20 -4.26 -11.87
C HIS A 62 -1.67 -2.99 -11.14
N GLY A 63 -0.75 -2.26 -10.51
CA GLY A 63 -0.99 -0.90 -10.05
C GLY A 63 -0.99 0.11 -11.20
N THR A 64 -1.64 1.25 -10.96
CA THR A 64 -1.76 2.36 -11.92
C THR A 64 -0.92 3.55 -11.45
N PRO A 65 0.33 3.70 -11.93
CA PRO A 65 1.08 4.93 -11.70
C PRO A 65 0.50 6.07 -12.53
N LEU A 66 0.20 7.20 -11.91
CA LEU A 66 -0.36 8.39 -12.52
C LEU A 66 0.45 9.61 -12.10
N ALA A 67 0.82 10.46 -13.07
CA ALA A 67 1.54 11.72 -12.83
C ALA A 67 0.72 12.90 -13.37
N GLY A 68 0.98 14.11 -12.87
CA GLY A 68 0.20 15.32 -13.18
C GLY A 68 -0.84 15.69 -12.14
N GLY A 69 -0.73 15.13 -10.92
CA GLY A 69 -1.50 15.53 -9.74
C GLY A 69 -3.03 15.49 -9.92
N PRO A 70 -3.77 16.42 -9.27
CA PRO A 70 -5.23 16.42 -9.29
C PRO A 70 -5.87 16.54 -10.68
N ALA A 71 -5.21 17.22 -11.62
CA ALA A 71 -5.74 17.38 -12.98
C ALA A 71 -5.74 16.06 -13.75
N ALA A 72 -4.65 15.29 -13.66
CA ALA A 72 -4.58 13.96 -14.25
C ALA A 72 -5.58 13.00 -13.60
N LEU A 73 -5.71 13.06 -12.27
CA LEU A 73 -6.70 12.25 -11.56
C LEU A 73 -8.13 12.59 -11.99
N ALA A 74 -8.45 13.87 -12.17
CA ALA A 74 -9.79 14.30 -12.61
C ALA A 74 -10.18 13.68 -13.96
N VAL A 75 -9.24 13.60 -14.90
CA VAL A 75 -9.47 12.93 -16.20
C VAL A 75 -9.77 11.45 -15.99
N TRP A 76 -8.94 10.75 -15.21
CA TRP A 76 -9.10 9.32 -14.95
C TRP A 76 -10.44 9.00 -14.26
N LEU A 77 -10.84 9.78 -13.25
CA LEU A 77 -12.11 9.60 -12.54
C LEU A 77 -13.31 9.81 -13.48
N ARG A 78 -13.22 10.78 -14.40
CA ARG A 78 -14.27 11.03 -15.41
C ARG A 78 -14.42 9.87 -16.39
N GLU A 79 -13.31 9.31 -16.85
CA GLU A 79 -13.30 8.13 -17.74
C GLU A 79 -13.95 6.92 -17.05
N LYS A 80 -13.69 6.74 -15.76
CA LYS A 80 -14.26 5.67 -14.93
C LYS A 80 -15.67 5.98 -14.42
N LYS A 81 -16.18 7.20 -14.65
CA LYS A 81 -17.49 7.70 -14.22
C LYS A 81 -17.71 7.65 -12.70
N LEU A 82 -16.64 7.81 -11.92
CA LEU A 82 -16.71 7.81 -10.46
C LEU A 82 -17.01 9.22 -9.96
N THR A 83 -17.96 9.34 -9.03
CA THR A 83 -18.51 10.65 -8.64
C THR A 83 -18.53 10.90 -7.13
N ARG A 84 -18.41 9.85 -6.33
CA ARG A 84 -18.43 9.91 -4.87
C ARG A 84 -17.23 9.20 -4.26
N GLY A 85 -16.57 9.86 -3.34
CA GLY A 85 -15.43 9.27 -2.65
C GLY A 85 -14.99 10.00 -1.40
N TYR A 86 -14.05 9.39 -0.71
CA TYR A 86 -13.35 9.98 0.41
C TYR A 86 -12.15 10.80 -0.10
N CYS A 87 -11.87 11.92 0.54
CA CYS A 87 -10.64 12.68 0.33
C CYS A 87 -10.01 13.03 1.67
N ASP A 88 -8.71 12.77 1.81
CA ASP A 88 -7.92 13.22 2.96
C ASP A 88 -8.16 14.72 3.21
N PRO A 89 -8.54 15.12 4.44
CA PRO A 89 -8.76 16.53 4.76
C PRO A 89 -7.60 17.45 4.37
N ALA A 90 -6.35 16.97 4.46
CA ALA A 90 -5.16 17.73 4.11
C ALA A 90 -5.00 17.96 2.59
N LEU A 91 -5.63 17.11 1.77
CA LEU A 91 -5.57 17.18 0.31
C LEU A 91 -6.77 17.93 -0.28
N LEU A 92 -7.87 18.08 0.48
CA LEU A 92 -9.15 18.55 -0.06
C LEU A 92 -9.04 19.87 -0.83
N ALA A 93 -8.32 20.85 -0.29
CA ALA A 93 -8.18 22.17 -0.91
C ALA A 93 -7.48 22.09 -2.29
N GLN A 94 -6.53 21.16 -2.45
CA GLN A 94 -5.79 20.97 -3.69
C GLN A 94 -6.60 20.19 -4.72
N PHE A 95 -7.44 19.24 -4.30
CA PHE A 95 -8.21 18.39 -5.22
C PHE A 95 -9.55 19.00 -5.63
N ARG A 96 -10.27 19.67 -4.71
CA ARG A 96 -11.63 20.17 -4.94
C ARG A 96 -11.80 21.00 -6.22
N PRO A 97 -10.87 21.89 -6.63
CA PRO A 97 -11.01 22.67 -7.86
C PRO A 97 -10.96 21.84 -9.15
N HIS A 98 -10.35 20.65 -9.11
CA HIS A 98 -10.11 19.81 -10.29
C HIS A 98 -11.15 18.70 -10.44
N LEU A 99 -11.69 18.20 -9.32
CA LEU A 99 -12.57 17.04 -9.29
C LEU A 99 -14.02 17.43 -9.59
N THR A 100 -14.33 17.45 -10.89
CA THR A 100 -15.68 17.65 -11.42
C THR A 100 -16.11 16.50 -12.33
N ASP A 101 -17.42 16.25 -12.37
CA ASP A 101 -18.06 15.29 -13.27
C ASP A 101 -18.08 15.81 -14.72
N ALA A 102 -18.74 15.05 -15.60
CA ALA A 102 -18.84 15.38 -17.03
C ALA A 102 -19.59 16.70 -17.30
N ASP A 103 -20.47 17.11 -16.40
CA ASP A 103 -21.26 18.34 -16.49
C ASP A 103 -20.58 19.52 -15.78
N GLY A 104 -19.37 19.32 -15.25
CA GLY A 104 -18.61 20.34 -14.54
C GLY A 104 -19.07 20.55 -13.09
N LYS A 105 -19.94 19.68 -12.55
CA LYS A 105 -20.37 19.76 -11.15
C LYS A 105 -19.31 19.12 -10.24
N PRO A 106 -19.04 19.68 -9.05
CA PRO A 106 -18.07 19.11 -8.12
C PRO A 106 -18.44 17.69 -7.69
N LEU A 107 -17.44 16.80 -7.63
CA LEU A 107 -17.62 15.46 -7.09
C LEU A 107 -18.01 15.49 -5.61
N ALA A 108 -18.79 14.50 -5.18
CA ALA A 108 -19.19 14.32 -3.79
C ALA A 108 -18.00 13.78 -2.99
N LEU A 109 -17.24 14.68 -2.38
CA LEU A 109 -16.10 14.32 -1.51
C LEU A 109 -16.44 14.56 -0.05
N GLU A 110 -16.27 13.52 0.75
CA GLU A 110 -16.36 13.54 2.21
C GLU A 110 -14.95 13.38 2.81
N THR A 111 -14.68 14.06 3.93
CA THR A 111 -13.38 14.00 4.63
C THR A 111 -13.43 13.14 5.90
N THR A 112 -14.61 12.64 6.24
CA THR A 112 -14.83 11.65 7.28
C THR A 112 -15.39 10.41 6.62
N PHE A 113 -14.76 9.26 6.85
CA PHE A 113 -15.20 8.00 6.27
C PHE A 113 -16.26 7.36 7.16
N ASP A 114 -17.47 7.20 6.63
CA ASP A 114 -18.60 6.61 7.35
C ASP A 114 -18.61 5.08 7.21
N ARG A 115 -18.31 4.37 8.32
CA ARG A 115 -18.27 2.90 8.35
C ARG A 115 -19.63 2.25 8.12
N ALA A 116 -20.74 2.96 8.32
CA ALA A 116 -22.07 2.42 8.07
C ALA A 116 -22.44 2.43 6.58
N ARG A 117 -21.67 3.14 5.75
CA ARG A 117 -21.94 3.37 4.32
C ARG A 117 -20.68 3.14 3.48
N VAL A 118 -19.91 2.09 3.81
CA VAL A 118 -18.66 1.76 3.12
C VAL A 118 -18.86 1.67 1.60
N ASP A 119 -19.97 1.07 1.17
CA ASP A 119 -20.30 0.84 -0.24
C ASP A 119 -20.69 2.13 -1.00
N ASP A 120 -20.94 3.24 -0.30
CA ASP A 120 -21.19 4.54 -0.94
C ASP A 120 -19.90 5.14 -1.53
N TYR A 121 -18.73 4.75 -1.02
CA TYR A 121 -17.45 5.33 -1.43
C TYR A 121 -16.85 4.55 -2.61
N GLU A 122 -16.95 5.11 -3.81
CA GLU A 122 -16.40 4.48 -5.02
C GLU A 122 -14.86 4.55 -5.04
N PHE A 123 -14.30 5.58 -4.40
CA PHE A 123 -12.85 5.77 -4.28
C PHE A 123 -12.44 6.42 -2.96
N GLY A 124 -11.18 6.24 -2.56
CA GLY A 124 -10.55 6.95 -1.46
C GLY A 124 -9.22 7.58 -1.87
N ILE A 125 -9.07 8.88 -1.64
CA ILE A 125 -7.83 9.63 -1.86
C ILE A 125 -7.13 9.82 -0.52
N THR A 126 -5.96 9.22 -0.35
CA THR A 126 -5.16 9.33 0.88
C THR A 126 -3.70 9.64 0.57
N ARG A 127 -2.93 10.03 1.58
CA ARG A 127 -1.49 10.20 1.46
C ARG A 127 -0.78 8.87 1.71
N ALA A 128 0.13 8.51 0.80
CA ALA A 128 1.13 7.48 1.07
C ALA A 128 2.19 8.04 2.02
N ALA A 129 2.76 7.18 2.86
CA ALA A 129 3.98 7.46 3.60
C ALA A 129 5.21 7.38 2.69
N ALA A 130 5.25 6.34 1.85
CA ALA A 130 6.37 6.03 0.96
C ALA A 130 5.92 5.29 -0.30
N ALA A 131 6.80 5.23 -1.30
CA ALA A 131 6.69 4.38 -2.48
C ALA A 131 8.04 3.74 -2.80
N VAL A 132 8.06 2.45 -3.13
CA VAL A 132 9.30 1.69 -3.32
C VAL A 132 9.47 1.31 -4.79
N ALA A 133 10.50 1.87 -5.41
CA ALA A 133 10.77 1.69 -6.83
C ALA A 133 11.10 0.24 -7.20
N GLU A 134 11.81 -0.48 -6.33
CA GLU A 134 12.17 -1.88 -6.50
C GLU A 134 10.96 -2.81 -6.71
N THR A 135 9.89 -2.59 -5.95
CA THR A 135 8.73 -3.49 -5.88
C THR A 135 7.47 -2.91 -6.52
N GLY A 136 7.44 -1.60 -6.79
CA GLY A 136 6.21 -0.90 -7.19
C GLY A 136 5.20 -0.81 -6.06
N SER A 137 5.65 -0.89 -4.80
CA SER A 137 4.79 -0.89 -3.62
C SER A 137 4.56 0.52 -3.10
N LEU A 138 3.34 0.79 -2.65
CA LEU A 138 3.01 1.95 -1.82
C LEU A 138 3.06 1.56 -0.35
N VAL A 139 3.39 2.50 0.51
CA VAL A 139 3.41 2.32 1.96
C VAL A 139 2.44 3.31 2.59
N LEU A 140 1.56 2.81 3.46
CA LEU A 140 0.60 3.58 4.23
C LEU A 140 0.98 3.53 5.70
N SER A 141 0.76 4.61 6.43
CA SER A 141 1.08 4.72 7.86
C SER A 141 -0.03 5.48 8.59
N ASP A 142 -0.26 5.19 9.86
CA ASP A 142 -1.30 5.90 10.63
C ASP A 142 -0.95 7.40 10.82
N ALA A 143 0.34 7.76 10.78
CA ALA A 143 0.79 9.16 10.87
C ALA A 143 0.43 10.02 9.64
N SER A 144 0.35 9.42 8.46
CA SER A 144 0.18 10.15 7.19
C SER A 144 -1.15 9.85 6.51
N THR A 145 -1.60 8.60 6.52
CA THR A 145 -2.84 8.15 5.91
C THR A 145 -4.01 8.47 6.83
N SER A 146 -4.78 9.50 6.48
CA SER A 146 -5.91 10.02 7.27
C SER A 146 -6.99 8.99 7.65
N SER A 147 -7.18 7.95 6.83
CA SER A 147 -8.09 6.85 7.14
C SER A 147 -7.65 5.57 6.44
N ARG A 148 -7.20 4.58 7.23
CA ARG A 148 -6.89 3.23 6.74
C ARG A 148 -8.08 2.58 6.05
N LEU A 149 -9.30 2.81 6.57
CA LEU A 149 -10.50 2.23 5.96
C LEU A 149 -10.80 2.88 4.62
N ALA A 150 -10.60 4.20 4.48
CA ALA A 150 -10.75 4.87 3.20
C ALA A 150 -9.68 4.45 2.17
N ALA A 151 -8.51 4.01 2.63
CA ALA A 151 -7.46 3.50 1.77
C ALA A 151 -7.68 2.05 1.31
N LEU A 152 -8.45 1.25 2.06
CA LEU A 152 -8.54 -0.19 1.83
C LEU A 152 -9.94 -0.69 1.45
N ALA A 153 -11.01 0.01 1.83
CA ALA A 153 -12.38 -0.47 1.62
C ALA A 153 -12.97 -0.06 0.27
N PRO A 154 -12.80 1.18 -0.24
CA PRO A 154 -13.27 1.54 -1.57
C PRO A 154 -12.63 0.68 -2.66
N TRP A 155 -13.37 0.43 -3.74
CA TRP A 155 -12.86 -0.32 -4.88
C TRP A 155 -11.61 0.32 -5.49
N VAL A 156 -11.55 1.66 -5.50
CA VAL A 156 -10.40 2.42 -5.98
C VAL A 156 -9.69 3.11 -4.82
N HIS A 157 -8.41 2.82 -4.65
CA HIS A 157 -7.54 3.58 -3.75
C HIS A 157 -6.57 4.44 -4.54
N ILE A 158 -6.53 5.74 -4.23
CA ILE A 158 -5.59 6.71 -4.78
C ILE A 158 -4.66 7.17 -3.66
N ALA A 159 -3.43 6.66 -3.69
CA ALA A 159 -2.39 7.08 -2.76
C ALA A 159 -1.57 8.20 -3.41
N THR A 160 -1.60 9.38 -2.82
CA THR A 160 -0.80 10.51 -3.28
C THR A 160 0.61 10.44 -2.70
N LEU A 161 1.62 10.72 -3.52
CA LEU A 161 3.01 10.81 -3.10
C LEU A 161 3.73 11.96 -3.80
N THR A 162 4.82 12.42 -3.18
CA THR A 162 5.80 13.33 -3.79
C THR A 162 7.06 12.56 -4.15
N ARG A 163 7.96 13.16 -4.94
CA ARG A 163 9.25 12.55 -5.29
C ARG A 163 10.13 12.25 -4.07
N ALA A 164 10.01 13.04 -3.01
CA ALA A 164 10.76 12.84 -1.77
C ALA A 164 10.35 11.57 -1.00
N GLN A 165 9.20 10.98 -1.36
CA GLN A 165 8.68 9.76 -0.75
C GLN A 165 9.00 8.50 -1.58
N LEU A 166 9.72 8.66 -2.70
CA LEU A 166 10.21 7.54 -3.48
C LEU A 166 11.53 7.04 -2.89
N HIS A 167 11.55 5.75 -2.56
CA HIS A 167 12.73 5.04 -2.10
C HIS A 167 13.16 4.04 -3.18
N ALA A 168 14.47 3.88 -3.34
CA ALA A 168 15.02 2.93 -4.30
C ALA A 168 14.62 1.50 -3.90
N THR A 169 14.92 1.12 -2.66
CA THR A 169 14.77 -0.26 -2.16
C THR A 169 13.80 -0.37 -0.98
N VAL A 170 13.39 -1.60 -0.66
CA VAL A 170 12.59 -1.87 0.56
C VAL A 170 13.37 -1.49 1.82
N ALA A 171 14.68 -1.74 1.85
CA ALA A 171 15.54 -1.41 2.98
C ALA A 171 15.60 0.11 3.23
N ASP A 172 15.74 0.91 2.17
CA ASP A 172 15.73 2.37 2.26
C ASP A 172 14.39 2.90 2.80
N ALA A 173 13.29 2.31 2.34
CA ALA A 173 11.96 2.67 2.82
C ALA A 173 11.80 2.35 4.31
N ILE A 174 12.16 1.13 4.73
CA ILE A 174 12.12 0.71 6.15
C ILE A 174 12.96 1.64 7.02
N ALA A 175 14.17 1.98 6.58
CA ALA A 175 15.07 2.87 7.33
C ALA A 175 14.51 4.29 7.48
N ALA A 176 13.66 4.73 6.55
CA ALA A 176 13.01 6.04 6.56
C ALA A 176 11.62 6.04 7.25
N LEU A 177 11.08 4.87 7.65
CA LEU A 177 9.78 4.81 8.28
C LEU A 177 9.79 5.52 9.64
N PRO A 178 8.75 6.31 9.95
CA PRO A 178 8.57 6.85 11.28
C PRO A 178 8.27 5.72 12.28
N ASP A 179 8.46 6.01 13.57
CA ASP A 179 7.96 5.14 14.64
C ASP A 179 6.42 5.20 14.65
N ASP A 180 5.80 4.26 13.93
CA ASP A 180 4.37 4.18 13.68
C ASP A 180 3.86 2.79 14.09
N PRO A 181 2.78 2.69 14.88
CA PRO A 181 2.27 1.41 15.34
C PRO A 181 1.78 0.50 14.21
N ASN A 182 1.41 1.03 13.04
CA ASN A 182 0.92 0.23 11.92
C ASN A 182 1.43 0.75 10.58
N ILE A 183 1.97 -0.17 9.78
CA ILE A 183 2.38 0.09 8.40
C ILE A 183 1.68 -0.91 7.49
N VAL A 184 1.15 -0.43 6.36
CA VAL A 184 0.52 -1.27 5.33
C VAL A 184 1.28 -1.12 4.02
N TRP A 185 1.74 -2.24 3.46
CA TRP A 185 2.42 -2.29 2.18
C TRP A 185 1.43 -2.75 1.10
N CYS A 186 1.16 -1.88 0.13
CA CYS A 186 0.22 -2.14 -0.97
C CYS A 186 1.00 -2.37 -2.27
N THR A 187 1.08 -3.61 -2.73
CA THR A 187 1.81 -4.00 -3.95
C THR A 187 0.83 -4.34 -5.06
N GLY A 188 0.17 -3.30 -5.57
CA GLY A 188 -0.92 -3.42 -6.55
C GLY A 188 -2.29 -3.71 -5.91
N PRO A 189 -3.33 -3.97 -6.74
CA PRO A 189 -4.67 -4.30 -6.27
C PRO A 189 -4.72 -5.58 -5.44
N SER A 190 -5.71 -5.67 -4.54
CA SER A 190 -6.02 -6.88 -3.79
C SER A 190 -6.44 -7.99 -4.74
N ARG A 191 -5.73 -9.12 -4.70
CA ARG A 191 -6.06 -10.32 -5.47
C ARG A 191 -5.84 -11.56 -4.62
N THR A 192 -6.80 -12.46 -4.61
CA THR A 192 -6.75 -13.69 -3.83
C THR A 192 -7.23 -14.82 -4.71
N ALA A 193 -6.42 -15.88 -4.83
CA ALA A 193 -6.86 -17.10 -5.46
C ALA A 193 -7.67 -17.91 -4.43
N ASP A 194 -8.83 -18.41 -4.83
CA ASP A 194 -9.52 -19.41 -4.02
C ASP A 194 -8.76 -20.75 -4.01
N VAL A 195 -9.26 -21.71 -3.25
CA VAL A 195 -8.64 -23.05 -3.14
C VAL A 195 -8.63 -23.83 -4.46
N GLU A 196 -9.43 -23.40 -5.44
CA GLU A 196 -9.51 -23.98 -6.79
C GLU A 196 -8.59 -23.25 -7.79
N GLY A 197 -7.86 -22.22 -7.34
CA GLY A 197 -6.94 -21.43 -8.14
C GLY A 197 -7.61 -20.33 -8.97
N ILE A 198 -8.88 -20.03 -8.72
CA ILE A 198 -9.61 -18.96 -9.40
C ILE A 198 -9.21 -17.64 -8.75
N LEU A 199 -8.65 -16.75 -9.55
CA LEU A 199 -8.25 -15.41 -9.10
C LEU A 199 -9.50 -14.54 -8.89
N ILE A 200 -9.70 -14.08 -7.66
CA ILE A 200 -10.74 -13.12 -7.29
C ILE A 200 -10.06 -11.80 -6.93
N GLU A 201 -10.51 -10.72 -7.55
CA GLU A 201 -9.97 -9.37 -7.35
C GLU A 201 -10.85 -8.58 -6.36
N GLY A 202 -10.23 -7.74 -5.54
CA GLY A 202 -10.92 -6.74 -4.70
C GLY A 202 -11.68 -7.28 -3.47
N VAL A 203 -11.45 -8.52 -3.03
CA VAL A 203 -12.14 -9.10 -1.87
C VAL A 203 -11.60 -8.59 -0.53
N HIS A 204 -10.30 -8.35 -0.44
CA HIS A 204 -9.61 -8.01 0.82
C HIS A 204 -8.96 -6.61 0.79
N GLY A 205 -9.29 -5.82 -0.23
CA GLY A 205 -8.73 -4.49 -0.45
C GLY A 205 -9.18 -3.91 -1.79
N PRO A 206 -8.58 -2.80 -2.24
CA PRO A 206 -8.97 -2.14 -3.48
C PRO A 206 -8.78 -3.04 -4.69
N GLY A 207 -9.73 -3.03 -5.62
CA GLY A 207 -9.60 -3.65 -6.95
C GLY A 207 -8.79 -2.80 -7.93
N GLU A 208 -8.59 -1.51 -7.63
CA GLU A 208 -7.72 -0.59 -8.36
C GLU A 208 -6.82 0.16 -7.37
N GLN A 209 -5.49 0.09 -7.58
CA GLN A 209 -4.51 0.77 -6.75
C GLN A 209 -3.76 1.80 -7.60
N ILE A 210 -4.05 3.09 -7.36
CA ILE A 210 -3.42 4.22 -8.04
C ILE A 210 -2.32 4.80 -7.15
N ALA A 211 -1.15 5.01 -7.74
CA ALA A 211 -0.08 5.81 -7.17
C ALA A 211 -0.06 7.15 -7.89
N LEU A 212 -0.47 8.22 -7.22
CA LEU A 212 -0.57 9.55 -7.81
C LEU A 212 0.62 10.41 -7.41
N LEU A 213 1.50 10.71 -8.37
CA LEU A 213 2.59 11.65 -8.18
C LEU A 213 2.05 13.09 -8.19
N MET A 214 2.30 13.78 -7.08
CA MET A 214 2.02 15.19 -6.88
C MET A 214 3.27 15.99 -7.30
N ASP A 215 3.05 16.99 -8.17
CA ASP A 215 4.10 17.89 -8.67
C ASP A 215 4.44 19.00 -7.67
#